data_AF-A0A812QDX5-F1
#
_entry.id   AF-A0A812QDX5-F1
#
_cell.length_a   1.000
_cell.length_b   1.000
_cell.length_c   1.000
_cell.angle_alpha   90.00
_cell.angle_beta   90.00
_cell.angle_gamma   90.00
#
_symmetry.space_group_name_H-M   'P 1'
#
loop_
_entity.id
_entity.type
_entity.pdbx_description
1 polymer ?
#
loop_
_entity_poly.entity_id
_entity_poly.type
_entity_poly.pdbx_seq_one_letter_code
_entity_poly.pdbx_strand_id
1 'polypeptide(L)'
;STWRGFVDEMTGETKACSGNCGNTKWICDQQLSESEPKLREWCYQTKVSWLNTCDRPMHTCTFHQSLEVIREAVSGKTLTLANSSDLAAVSNLWPDKKRLNLLWGVEWARVWLPGNFQNKRILVTTLLREPKERIRSFYYFKNGAPTREGFKAFLEFRRDFVLGNMTQERYEAEKGHQDRAFTTMSLLLRSCCEYETWLGDGSVAKAKLVLSTQFDLVGITERMNDALVSLGRLYGLSAEETARIGLKADQDKLDNSENKLDWTDEELSLTTLVAEKGTQIYDFGQELFERQSVSLFGTYENLRAAVETFEKMDPESLE
;
A
#
# COMPACT_ATOMS: atom_id res chain seq x y z
N SER A 1 -12.22 6.21 6.27
CA SER A 1 -11.84 4.83 6.63
C SER A 1 -10.50 4.45 5.99
N THR A 2 -9.68 3.64 6.66
CA THR A 2 -8.44 3.12 6.05
C THR A 2 -8.71 1.74 5.44
N TRP A 3 -8.19 1.47 4.24
CA TRP A 3 -8.27 0.14 3.58
C TRP A 3 -7.92 -1.01 4.53
N ARG A 4 -6.90 -0.80 5.38
CA ARG A 4 -6.50 -1.71 6.46
C ARG A 4 -7.63 -1.95 7.45
N GLY A 5 -8.23 -0.90 8.02
CA GLY A 5 -9.32 -1.04 8.99
C GLY A 5 -10.47 -1.86 8.40
N PHE A 6 -10.75 -1.69 7.12
CA PHE A 6 -11.77 -2.47 6.42
C PHE A 6 -11.42 -3.97 6.31
N VAL A 7 -10.16 -4.29 5.95
CA VAL A 7 -9.65 -5.68 5.90
C VAL A 7 -9.65 -6.31 7.30
N ASP A 8 -9.23 -5.57 8.32
CA ASP A 8 -9.19 -6.03 9.70
C ASP A 8 -10.60 -6.40 10.18
N GLU A 9 -11.60 -5.55 9.92
CA GLU A 9 -13.00 -5.83 10.24
C GLU A 9 -13.59 -7.00 9.44
N MET A 10 -13.32 -7.12 8.14
CA MET A 10 -13.79 -8.25 7.32
C MET A 10 -13.22 -9.60 7.77
N THR A 11 -11.97 -9.60 8.25
CA THR A 11 -11.27 -10.83 8.62
C THR A 11 -11.40 -11.16 10.11
N GLY A 12 -11.96 -10.24 10.91
CA GLY A 12 -12.05 -10.39 12.36
C GLY A 12 -10.68 -10.37 13.05
N GLU A 13 -9.64 -9.91 12.36
CA GLU A 13 -8.27 -9.83 12.85
C GLU A 13 -8.06 -8.49 13.53
N THR A 14 -7.52 -8.50 14.76
CA THR A 14 -7.26 -7.24 15.45
C THR A 14 -6.16 -6.47 14.72
N LYS A 15 -6.29 -5.14 14.65
CA LYS A 15 -5.33 -4.25 13.97
C LYS A 15 -3.87 -4.58 14.33
N ALA A 16 -3.58 -4.80 15.62
CA ALA A 16 -2.22 -5.06 16.10
C ALA A 16 -1.63 -6.38 15.57
N CYS A 17 -2.48 -7.37 15.31
CA CYS A 17 -2.05 -8.66 14.77
C CYS A 17 -1.78 -8.56 13.28
N SER A 18 -2.79 -8.21 12.49
CA SER A 18 -2.65 -8.13 11.04
C SER A 18 -1.53 -7.18 10.58
N GLY A 19 -1.33 -6.05 11.28
CA GLY A 19 -0.35 -5.03 10.93
C GLY A 19 1.10 -5.29 11.34
N ASN A 20 1.38 -6.39 12.06
CA ASN A 20 2.71 -6.76 12.58
C ASN A 20 3.21 -8.13 12.05
N CYS A 21 2.77 -8.50 10.85
CA CYS A 21 3.11 -9.73 10.13
C CYS A 21 4.49 -9.80 9.44
N GLY A 22 5.29 -8.72 9.47
CA GLY A 22 6.56 -8.57 8.75
C GLY A 22 7.81 -8.57 9.62
N ASN A 23 8.96 -8.25 9.01
CA ASN A 23 10.24 -8.20 9.72
C ASN A 23 10.26 -7.05 10.74
N THR A 24 10.59 -7.35 12.00
CA THR A 24 10.64 -6.34 13.08
C THR A 24 11.68 -5.27 12.81
N LYS A 25 12.80 -5.59 12.16
CA LYS A 25 13.82 -4.61 11.77
C LYS A 25 13.23 -3.49 10.90
N TRP A 26 12.33 -3.86 9.99
CA TRP A 26 11.72 -2.92 9.06
C TRP A 26 10.75 -1.95 9.76
N ILE A 27 10.02 -2.42 10.79
CA ILE A 27 9.21 -1.55 11.65
C ILE A 27 10.08 -0.45 12.25
N CYS A 28 11.27 -0.82 12.70
CA CYS A 28 12.22 0.09 13.34
C CYS A 28 12.74 1.14 12.35
N ASP A 29 13.11 0.71 11.14
CA ASP A 29 13.59 1.62 10.09
C ASP A 29 12.50 2.59 9.57
N GLN A 30 11.22 2.28 9.81
CA GLN A 30 10.05 3.10 9.46
C GLN A 30 9.60 4.06 10.57
N GLN A 31 9.74 3.66 11.84
CA GLN A 31 9.24 4.42 12.99
C GLN A 31 10.29 5.33 13.60
N LEU A 32 11.59 5.05 13.39
CA LEU A 32 12.66 5.77 14.04
C LEU A 32 13.33 6.73 13.07
N SER A 33 13.29 8.03 13.37
CA SER A 33 14.34 8.93 12.90
C SER A 33 15.67 8.46 13.50
N GLU A 34 16.76 8.56 12.75
CA GLU A 34 18.10 8.12 13.21
C GLU A 34 18.57 8.81 14.50
N SER A 35 17.85 9.84 14.97
CA SER A 35 18.14 10.67 16.13
C SER A 35 17.84 10.04 17.50
N GLU A 36 17.28 8.82 17.57
CA GLU A 36 16.96 8.16 18.86
C GLU A 36 17.69 6.82 19.08
N PRO A 37 19.01 6.84 19.39
CA PRO A 37 19.82 5.64 19.60
C PRO A 37 19.24 4.67 20.65
N LYS A 38 18.62 5.20 21.71
CA LYS A 38 18.02 4.40 22.79
C LYS A 38 16.78 3.63 22.34
N LEU A 39 15.97 4.21 21.43
CA LEU A 39 14.80 3.53 20.87
C LEU A 39 15.21 2.49 19.81
N ARG A 40 16.27 2.77 19.06
CA ARG A 40 16.89 1.78 18.16
C ARG A 40 17.41 0.59 18.96
N GLU A 41 18.17 0.83 20.01
CA GLU A 41 18.69 -0.22 20.90
C GLU A 41 17.56 -1.02 21.57
N TRP A 42 16.50 -0.36 22.07
CA TRP A 42 15.30 -1.04 22.58
C TRP A 42 14.63 -1.92 21.52
N CYS A 43 14.47 -1.42 20.29
CA CYS A 43 13.89 -2.13 19.15
C CYS A 43 14.70 -3.36 18.70
N TYR A 44 16.03 -3.29 18.71
CA TYR A 44 16.91 -4.41 18.37
C TYR A 44 17.11 -5.39 19.55
N GLN A 45 16.95 -4.95 20.80
CA GLN A 45 17.05 -5.78 22.00
C GLN A 45 15.74 -6.46 22.40
N THR A 46 14.57 -5.89 22.07
CA THR A 46 13.27 -6.55 22.23
C THR A 46 13.08 -7.61 21.17
N LYS A 47 13.73 -8.77 21.36
CA LYS A 47 13.27 -10.00 20.75
C LYS A 47 11.82 -10.24 21.18
N VAL A 48 10.89 -10.10 20.23
CA VAL A 48 9.70 -10.98 20.20
C VAL A 48 8.78 -10.86 21.43
N SER A 49 8.57 -9.67 22.01
CA SER A 49 7.45 -9.49 22.96
C SER A 49 6.13 -9.14 22.27
N TRP A 50 6.16 -8.63 21.04
CA TRP A 50 4.98 -8.15 20.30
C TRP A 50 4.24 -9.26 19.54
N LEU A 51 4.92 -10.35 19.17
CA LEU A 51 4.25 -11.56 18.68
C LEU A 51 3.36 -12.20 19.78
N ASN A 52 3.57 -11.86 21.05
CA ASN A 52 2.75 -12.31 22.18
C ASN A 52 1.48 -11.46 22.40
N THR A 53 1.21 -10.40 21.63
CA THR A 53 -0.10 -9.71 21.69
C THR A 53 -1.17 -10.41 20.86
N CYS A 54 -0.79 -11.45 20.12
CA CYS A 54 -1.70 -12.22 19.29
C CYS A 54 -1.88 -13.61 19.89
N ASP A 55 -3.01 -13.81 20.55
CA ASP A 55 -3.36 -15.08 21.19
C ASP A 55 -3.64 -16.20 20.16
N ARG A 56 -3.61 -15.90 18.86
CA ARG A 56 -3.97 -16.82 17.77
C ARG A 56 -3.07 -16.64 16.53
N PRO A 57 -2.87 -17.70 15.72
CA PRO A 57 -2.21 -17.59 14.43
C PRO A 57 -2.97 -16.61 13.54
N MET A 58 -2.27 -15.62 13.01
CA MET A 58 -2.84 -14.61 12.13
C MET A 58 -3.04 -15.21 10.73
N HIS A 59 -4.10 -14.83 10.04
CA HIS A 59 -4.36 -15.23 8.64
C HIS A 59 -4.31 -14.05 7.67
N THR A 60 -3.97 -12.87 8.17
CA THR A 60 -3.80 -11.66 7.36
C THR A 60 -2.44 -11.01 7.64
N CYS A 61 -1.94 -10.32 6.63
CA CYS A 61 -0.80 -9.45 6.73
C CYS A 61 -1.16 -8.13 6.08
N THR A 62 -1.35 -7.10 6.89
CA THR A 62 -1.77 -5.76 6.48
C THR A 62 -0.66 -4.75 6.78
N PHE A 63 -0.94 -3.48 6.48
CA PHE A 63 0.03 -2.40 6.61
C PHE A 63 1.21 -2.52 5.64
N HIS A 64 2.22 -1.68 5.81
CA HIS A 64 3.34 -1.59 4.87
C HIS A 64 4.28 -2.81 4.91
N GLN A 65 4.21 -3.64 5.95
CA GLN A 65 4.96 -4.89 6.03
C GLN A 65 4.55 -5.88 4.93
N SER A 66 3.27 -5.87 4.53
CA SER A 66 2.79 -6.73 3.45
C SER A 66 3.44 -6.38 2.11
N LEU A 67 3.77 -5.10 1.87
CA LEU A 67 4.53 -4.67 0.68
C LEU A 67 5.95 -5.21 0.69
N GLU A 68 6.60 -5.31 1.86
CA GLU A 68 7.93 -5.91 1.97
C GLU A 68 7.88 -7.42 1.74
N VAL A 69 6.89 -8.13 2.31
CA VAL A 69 6.65 -9.55 2.01
C VAL A 69 6.53 -9.76 0.50
N ILE A 70 5.70 -8.94 -0.17
CA ILE A 70 5.53 -9.04 -1.63
C ILE A 70 6.85 -8.76 -2.34
N ARG A 71 7.53 -7.65 -2.00
CA ARG A 71 8.83 -7.29 -2.60
C ARG A 71 9.81 -8.44 -2.51
N GLU A 72 10.01 -9.01 -1.33
CA GLU A 72 10.97 -10.10 -1.15
C GLU A 72 10.55 -11.39 -1.85
N ALA A 73 9.26 -11.74 -1.79
CA ALA A 73 8.72 -12.90 -2.46
C ALA A 73 8.94 -12.83 -3.99
N VAL A 74 8.92 -11.63 -4.59
CA VAL A 74 8.95 -11.43 -6.05
C VAL A 74 10.26 -10.87 -6.60
N SER A 75 11.10 -10.22 -5.79
CA SER A 75 12.30 -9.47 -6.23
C SER A 75 13.28 -10.31 -7.05
N GLY A 76 13.45 -11.59 -6.74
CA GLY A 76 14.32 -12.51 -7.47
C GLY A 76 13.61 -13.48 -8.42
N LYS A 77 12.33 -13.26 -8.73
CA LYS A 77 11.51 -14.26 -9.44
C LYS A 77 11.15 -13.82 -10.85
N THR A 78 11.20 -14.77 -11.78
CA THR A 78 10.64 -14.59 -13.12
C THR A 78 9.13 -14.77 -13.05
N LEU A 79 8.41 -13.70 -13.34
CA LEU A 79 6.95 -13.71 -13.43
C LEU A 79 6.55 -13.93 -14.89
N THR A 80 5.57 -14.80 -15.10
CA THR A 80 5.11 -15.25 -16.42
C THR A 80 3.67 -14.85 -16.61
N LEU A 81 3.31 -14.43 -17.81
CA LEU A 81 1.94 -14.04 -18.16
C LEU A 81 1.22 -15.19 -18.87
N ALA A 82 -0.07 -15.36 -18.59
CA ALA A 82 -0.92 -16.25 -19.37
C ALA A 82 -1.31 -15.60 -20.71
N ASN A 83 -1.49 -14.27 -20.71
CA ASN A 83 -1.73 -13.44 -21.87
C ASN A 83 -0.64 -12.34 -21.92
N SER A 84 0.40 -12.58 -22.71
CA SER A 84 1.51 -11.62 -22.87
C SER A 84 1.15 -10.42 -23.77
N SER A 85 0.09 -10.52 -24.58
CA SER A 85 -0.37 -9.41 -25.44
C SER A 85 -1.17 -8.36 -24.68
N ASP A 86 -1.73 -8.71 -23.52
CA ASP A 86 -2.53 -7.82 -22.69
C ASP A 86 -2.17 -8.02 -21.23
N LEU A 87 -1.37 -7.09 -20.70
CA LEU A 87 -0.85 -7.16 -19.34
C LEU A 87 -1.97 -7.03 -18.29
N ALA A 88 -3.02 -6.24 -18.58
CA ALA A 88 -4.13 -6.00 -17.67
C ALA A 88 -5.20 -7.11 -17.71
N ALA A 89 -5.01 -8.16 -18.51
CA ALA A 89 -5.93 -9.29 -18.55
C ALA A 89 -5.99 -10.01 -17.19
N VAL A 90 -7.19 -10.14 -16.62
CA VAL A 90 -7.42 -10.81 -15.31
C VAL A 90 -6.91 -12.25 -15.30
N SER A 91 -6.86 -12.91 -16.47
CA SER A 91 -6.28 -14.25 -16.64
C SER A 91 -4.77 -14.34 -16.30
N ASN A 92 -4.07 -13.21 -16.19
CA ASN A 92 -2.66 -13.16 -15.80
C ASN A 92 -2.43 -13.43 -14.31
N LEU A 93 -3.46 -13.35 -13.47
CA LEU A 93 -3.35 -13.65 -12.06
C LEU A 93 -2.85 -15.07 -11.84
N TRP A 94 -1.79 -15.22 -11.06
CA TRP A 94 -1.21 -16.52 -10.77
C TRP A 94 -2.13 -17.35 -9.88
N PRO A 95 -2.23 -18.67 -10.13
CA PRO A 95 -2.97 -19.57 -9.25
C PRO A 95 -2.47 -19.52 -7.81
N ASP A 96 -3.38 -19.65 -6.84
CA ASP A 96 -3.11 -19.54 -5.40
C ASP A 96 -1.95 -20.41 -4.93
N LYS A 97 -1.83 -21.64 -5.45
CA LYS A 97 -0.72 -22.54 -5.12
C LYS A 97 0.65 -21.95 -5.51
N LYS A 98 0.75 -21.28 -6.67
CA LYS A 98 2.00 -20.62 -7.09
C LYS A 98 2.29 -19.41 -6.21
N ARG A 99 1.27 -18.59 -5.92
CA ARG A 99 1.41 -17.41 -5.03
C ARG A 99 1.79 -17.80 -3.61
N LEU A 100 1.15 -18.83 -3.05
CA LEU A 100 1.53 -19.40 -1.75
C LEU A 100 2.99 -19.85 -1.76
N ASN A 101 3.44 -20.61 -2.76
CA ASN A 101 4.83 -21.08 -2.83
C ASN A 101 5.84 -19.92 -2.88
N LEU A 102 5.49 -18.81 -3.56
CA LEU A 102 6.30 -17.60 -3.56
C LEU A 102 6.38 -16.98 -2.16
N LEU A 103 5.23 -16.74 -1.53
CA LEU A 103 5.17 -16.13 -0.21
C LEU A 103 5.82 -17.01 0.86
N TRP A 104 5.67 -18.34 0.76
CA TRP A 104 6.32 -19.31 1.65
C TRP A 104 7.86 -19.28 1.55
N GLY A 105 8.41 -18.68 0.49
CA GLY A 105 9.84 -18.40 0.37
C GLY A 105 10.34 -17.35 1.37
N VAL A 106 9.46 -16.52 1.91
CA VAL A 106 9.77 -15.44 2.85
C VAL A 106 9.61 -15.93 4.29
N GLU A 107 10.65 -15.78 5.11
CA GLU A 107 10.72 -16.37 6.45
C GLU A 107 9.55 -15.93 7.35
N TRP A 108 9.27 -14.63 7.43
CA TRP A 108 8.19 -14.10 8.27
C TRP A 108 6.79 -14.35 7.70
N ALA A 109 6.66 -14.58 6.40
CA ALA A 109 5.37 -14.95 5.82
C ALA A 109 4.88 -16.30 6.35
N ARG A 110 5.79 -17.22 6.68
CA ARG A 110 5.46 -18.56 7.25
C ARG A 110 4.82 -18.50 8.63
N VAL A 111 4.90 -17.37 9.32
CA VAL A 111 4.34 -17.18 10.67
C VAL A 111 2.81 -17.08 10.62
N TRP A 112 2.26 -16.50 9.56
CA TRP A 112 0.82 -16.26 9.39
C TRP A 112 0.22 -17.00 8.18
N LEU A 113 1.04 -17.45 7.25
CA LEU A 113 0.57 -18.35 6.20
C LEU A 113 0.22 -19.73 6.77
N PRO A 114 -0.91 -20.32 6.36
CA PRO A 114 -1.30 -21.62 6.86
C PRO A 114 -0.37 -22.72 6.31
N GLY A 115 0.13 -23.60 7.19
CA GLY A 115 0.94 -24.76 6.78
C GLY A 115 0.19 -25.82 5.98
N ASN A 116 -1.15 -25.86 6.06
CA ASN A 116 -2.01 -26.64 5.18
C ASN A 116 -2.94 -25.71 4.38
N PHE A 117 -2.85 -25.80 3.05
CA PHE A 117 -3.55 -24.95 2.08
C PHE A 117 -4.71 -25.64 1.33
N GLN A 118 -5.12 -26.85 1.75
CA GLN A 118 -6.27 -27.50 1.11
C GLN A 118 -7.53 -26.65 1.22
N ASN A 119 -8.21 -26.43 0.08
CA ASN A 119 -9.44 -25.63 -0.05
C ASN A 119 -9.34 -24.20 0.49
N LYS A 120 -8.14 -23.61 0.51
CA LYS A 120 -7.91 -22.22 0.90
C LYS A 120 -7.61 -21.35 -0.31
N ARG A 121 -7.79 -20.04 -0.16
CA ARG A 121 -7.41 -19.03 -1.15
C ARG A 121 -6.35 -18.09 -0.56
N ILE A 122 -5.50 -17.56 -1.44
CA ILE A 122 -4.64 -16.43 -1.12
C ILE A 122 -5.29 -15.21 -1.76
N LEU A 123 -5.60 -14.20 -0.96
CA LEU A 123 -6.01 -12.90 -1.45
C LEU A 123 -4.87 -11.92 -1.22
N VAL A 124 -4.37 -11.33 -2.29
CA VAL A 124 -3.39 -10.24 -2.24
C VAL A 124 -4.07 -9.02 -2.84
N THR A 125 -4.26 -7.99 -2.02
CA THR A 125 -4.90 -6.75 -2.45
C THR A 125 -4.05 -5.56 -2.07
N THR A 126 -4.17 -4.49 -2.84
CA THR A 126 -3.51 -3.21 -2.53
C THR A 126 -4.42 -2.05 -2.90
N LEU A 127 -4.08 -0.87 -2.42
CA LEU A 127 -4.71 0.38 -2.78
C LEU A 127 -3.62 1.33 -3.31
N LEU A 128 -3.78 1.79 -4.54
CA LEU A 128 -2.95 2.84 -5.12
C LEU A 128 -3.65 4.19 -4.95
N ARG A 129 -2.86 5.27 -5.01
CA ARG A 129 -3.29 6.66 -4.95
C ARG A 129 -2.55 7.40 -6.05
N GLU A 130 -3.14 8.46 -6.60
CA GLU A 130 -2.45 9.29 -7.57
C GLU A 130 -1.07 9.73 -7.00
N PRO A 131 0.04 9.45 -7.69
CA PRO A 131 1.37 9.59 -7.11
C PRO A 131 1.75 11.00 -6.65
N LYS A 132 1.33 12.06 -7.37
CA LYS A 132 1.60 13.44 -6.94
C LYS A 132 0.86 13.77 -5.65
N GLU A 133 -0.41 13.37 -5.55
CA GLU A 133 -1.21 13.52 -4.35
C GLU A 133 -0.72 12.66 -3.19
N ARG A 134 -0.17 11.48 -3.48
CA ARG A 134 0.48 10.62 -2.48
C ARG A 134 1.73 11.28 -1.90
N ILE A 135 2.60 11.82 -2.76
CA ILE A 135 3.81 12.58 -2.36
C ILE A 135 3.41 13.78 -1.50
N ARG A 136 2.45 14.58 -1.96
CA ARG A 136 1.91 15.73 -1.21
C ARG A 136 1.37 15.28 0.14
N SER A 137 0.47 14.29 0.15
CA SER A 137 -0.14 13.78 1.37
C SER A 137 0.90 13.26 2.36
N PHE A 138 1.99 12.64 1.90
CA PHE A 138 3.08 12.20 2.76
C PHE A 138 3.79 13.37 3.45
N TYR A 139 4.12 14.43 2.71
CA TYR A 139 4.74 15.63 3.27
C TYR A 139 3.86 16.26 4.36
N TYR A 140 2.59 16.54 4.06
CA TYR A 140 1.67 17.18 5.00
C TYR A 140 1.30 16.30 6.20
N PHE A 141 1.37 14.97 6.05
CA PHE A 141 1.17 14.06 7.17
C PHE A 141 2.36 14.01 8.12
N LYS A 142 3.59 14.18 7.61
CA LYS A 142 4.82 14.07 8.40
C LYS A 142 5.30 15.39 9.01
N ASN A 143 4.79 16.53 8.54
CA ASN A 143 5.22 17.85 9.00
C ASN A 143 4.07 18.53 9.75
N GLY A 144 4.23 18.72 11.06
CA GLY A 144 3.22 19.39 11.91
C GLY A 144 3.08 20.90 11.69
N ALA A 145 4.03 21.52 10.97
CA ALA A 145 4.00 22.92 10.57
C ALA A 145 4.52 23.06 9.12
N PRO A 146 3.73 22.64 8.12
CA PRO A 146 4.17 22.60 6.72
C PRO A 146 4.29 24.01 6.13
N THR A 147 5.31 24.24 5.29
CA THR A 147 5.53 25.52 4.58
C THR A 147 5.76 25.28 3.09
N ARG A 148 5.64 26.35 2.28
CA ARG A 148 5.91 26.31 0.83
C ARG A 148 7.37 25.99 0.54
N GLU A 149 8.26 26.70 1.22
CA GLU A 149 9.70 26.56 1.10
C GLU A 149 10.14 25.16 1.53
N GLY A 150 9.57 24.64 2.63
CA GLY A 150 9.80 23.29 3.08
C GLY A 150 9.32 22.25 2.07
N PHE A 151 8.11 22.40 1.53
CA PHE A 151 7.60 21.44 0.54
C PHE A 151 8.45 21.44 -0.74
N LYS A 152 8.87 22.63 -1.21
CA LYS A 152 9.80 22.76 -2.33
C LYS A 152 11.13 22.05 -2.05
N ALA A 153 11.77 22.32 -0.90
CA ALA A 153 13.02 21.68 -0.52
C ALA A 153 12.88 20.15 -0.40
N PHE A 154 11.74 19.68 0.13
CA PHE A 154 11.37 18.27 0.16
C PHE A 154 11.32 17.67 -1.26
N LEU A 155 10.68 18.34 -2.22
CA LEU A 155 10.56 17.87 -3.60
C LEU A 155 11.91 17.90 -4.34
N GLU A 156 12.71 18.94 -4.18
CA GLU A 156 14.04 19.06 -4.80
C GLU A 156 14.99 17.95 -4.34
N PHE A 157 14.97 17.61 -3.04
CA PHE A 157 15.74 16.50 -2.51
C PHE A 157 15.36 15.17 -3.20
N ARG A 158 14.06 14.93 -3.39
CA ARG A 158 13.55 13.72 -4.04
C ARG A 158 13.82 13.71 -5.54
N ARG A 159 13.71 14.87 -6.19
CA ARG A 159 14.12 15.05 -7.59
C ARG A 159 15.56 14.63 -7.79
N ASP A 160 16.47 15.13 -6.96
CA ASP A 160 17.90 14.85 -7.09
C ASP A 160 18.19 13.36 -6.86
N PHE A 161 17.45 12.71 -5.96
CA PHE A 161 17.51 11.27 -5.78
C PHE A 161 17.03 10.50 -7.02
N VAL A 162 15.84 10.79 -7.55
CA VAL A 162 15.28 10.05 -8.69
C VAL A 162 16.04 10.25 -9.99
N LEU A 163 16.68 11.42 -10.16
CA LEU A 163 17.54 11.72 -11.30
C LEU A 163 18.94 11.09 -11.18
N GLY A 164 19.28 10.48 -10.04
CA GLY A 164 20.61 9.94 -9.79
C GLY A 164 21.68 11.02 -9.56
N ASN A 165 21.27 12.25 -9.26
CA ASN A 165 22.15 13.40 -9.00
C ASN A 165 22.54 13.53 -7.51
N MET A 166 22.13 12.58 -6.67
CA MET A 166 22.41 12.56 -5.25
C MET A 166 23.57 11.62 -4.93
N THR A 167 24.68 12.17 -4.43
CA THR A 167 25.78 11.37 -3.88
C THR A 167 25.45 10.88 -2.47
N GLN A 168 26.12 9.81 -2.02
CA GLN A 168 25.97 9.32 -0.65
C GLN A 168 26.33 10.40 0.37
N GLU A 169 27.44 11.12 0.16
CA GLU A 169 27.88 12.20 1.05
C GLU A 169 26.81 13.30 1.17
N ARG A 170 26.21 13.70 0.04
CA ARG A 170 25.13 14.68 0.04
C ARG A 170 23.89 14.15 0.76
N TYR A 171 23.50 12.91 0.51
CA TYR A 171 22.39 12.27 1.22
C TYR A 171 22.62 12.30 2.74
N GLU A 172 23.80 11.89 3.21
CA GLU A 172 24.14 11.87 4.64
C GLU A 172 24.12 13.26 5.27
N ALA A 173 24.60 14.29 4.55
CA ALA A 173 24.59 15.67 5.02
C ALA A 173 23.17 16.25 5.11
N GLU A 174 22.28 15.85 4.20
CA GLU A 174 21.00 16.53 3.99
C GLU A 174 19.78 15.82 4.60
N LYS A 175 19.87 14.52 4.92
CA LYS A 175 18.75 13.68 5.37
C LYS A 175 18.09 14.09 6.69
N GLY A 176 18.81 14.85 7.53
CA GLY A 176 18.37 15.31 8.85
C GLY A 176 17.77 16.71 8.88
N HIS A 177 17.58 17.37 7.73
CA HIS A 177 17.01 18.72 7.71
C HIS A 177 15.50 18.69 7.87
N GLN A 178 14.99 19.50 8.82
CA GLN A 178 13.55 19.60 9.13
C GLN A 178 12.71 19.95 7.89
N ASP A 179 13.17 20.89 7.07
CA ASP A 179 12.48 21.34 5.86
C ASP A 179 12.35 20.23 4.79
N ARG A 180 13.26 19.25 4.80
CA ARG A 180 13.25 18.14 3.82
C ARG A 180 12.44 16.93 4.31
N ALA A 181 11.81 17.08 5.48
CA ALA A 181 11.28 16.05 6.35
C ALA A 181 12.36 15.00 6.67
N PHE A 182 12.79 14.88 7.92
CA PHE A 182 13.75 13.86 8.37
C PHE A 182 13.51 12.52 7.65
N THR A 183 14.49 12.06 6.85
CA THR A 183 14.27 10.98 5.89
C THR A 183 15.35 9.92 5.97
N THR A 184 15.02 8.75 6.53
CA THR A 184 15.82 7.54 6.30
C THR A 184 15.67 7.11 4.84
N MET A 185 16.54 6.24 4.33
CA MET A 185 16.42 5.73 2.94
C MET A 185 15.06 5.05 2.70
N SER A 186 14.53 4.35 3.71
CA SER A 186 13.19 3.75 3.67
C SER A 186 12.10 4.81 3.51
N LEU A 187 12.18 5.92 4.26
CA LEU A 187 11.24 7.04 4.15
C LEU A 187 11.39 7.79 2.83
N LEU A 188 12.61 7.93 2.31
CA LEU A 188 12.88 8.56 1.02
C LEU A 188 12.21 7.77 -0.11
N LEU A 189 12.53 6.47 -0.20
CA LEU A 189 11.94 5.55 -1.18
C LEU A 189 10.42 5.50 -1.05
N ARG A 190 9.88 5.50 0.18
CA ARG A 190 8.44 5.55 0.39
C ARG A 190 7.84 6.87 -0.09
N SER A 191 8.49 8.00 0.15
CA SER A 191 7.92 9.30 -0.19
C SER A 191 7.90 9.60 -1.69
N CYS A 192 8.92 9.19 -2.47
CA CYS A 192 8.96 9.42 -3.93
C CYS A 192 8.55 8.21 -4.75
N CYS A 193 8.98 7.02 -4.33
CA CYS A 193 9.36 5.94 -5.23
C CYS A 193 8.72 4.60 -4.85
N GLU A 194 7.61 4.64 -4.11
CA GLU A 194 7.08 3.48 -3.39
C GLU A 194 6.68 2.36 -4.37
N TYR A 195 6.00 2.71 -5.46
CA TYR A 195 5.46 1.72 -6.39
C TYR A 195 6.56 1.00 -7.15
N GLU A 196 7.47 1.72 -7.77
CA GLU A 196 8.58 1.09 -8.50
C GLU A 196 9.56 0.39 -7.57
N THR A 197 9.79 0.89 -6.35
CA THR A 197 10.73 0.25 -5.42
C THR A 197 10.16 -1.06 -4.88
N TRP A 198 8.93 -1.02 -4.33
CA TRP A 198 8.38 -2.15 -3.58
C TRP A 198 7.67 -3.16 -4.47
N LEU A 199 7.06 -2.73 -5.58
CA LEU A 199 6.44 -3.65 -6.53
C LEU A 199 7.38 -4.01 -7.68
N GLY A 200 8.28 -3.10 -8.05
CA GLY A 200 9.07 -3.22 -9.27
C GLY A 200 10.57 -3.43 -9.09
N ASP A 201 11.08 -3.37 -7.86
CA ASP A 201 12.53 -3.40 -7.59
C ASP A 201 13.29 -2.38 -8.48
N GLY A 202 12.74 -1.16 -8.56
CA GLY A 202 13.22 -0.04 -9.38
C GLY A 202 12.70 -0.02 -10.83
N SER A 203 11.99 -1.05 -11.29
CA SER A 203 11.49 -1.18 -12.67
C SER A 203 9.97 -1.02 -12.79
N VAL A 204 9.53 -0.07 -13.63
CA VAL A 204 8.11 0.14 -13.97
C VAL A 204 7.51 -1.12 -14.60
N ALA A 205 8.22 -1.75 -15.54
CA ALA A 205 7.73 -2.95 -16.23
C ALA A 205 7.52 -4.11 -15.24
N LYS A 206 8.46 -4.29 -14.29
CA LYS A 206 8.34 -5.31 -13.25
C LYS A 206 7.22 -4.98 -12.27
N ALA A 207 7.01 -3.72 -11.90
CA ALA A 207 5.90 -3.30 -11.06
C ALA A 207 4.54 -3.64 -11.69
N LYS A 208 4.35 -3.31 -12.98
CA LYS A 208 3.13 -3.67 -13.72
C LYS A 208 2.93 -5.19 -13.78
N LEU A 209 4.01 -5.95 -14.02
CA LEU A 209 3.98 -7.41 -14.02
C LEU A 209 3.60 -7.99 -12.65
N VAL A 210 4.13 -7.44 -11.56
CA VAL A 210 3.77 -7.82 -10.20
C VAL A 210 2.30 -7.52 -9.91
N LEU A 211 1.81 -6.33 -10.24
CA LEU A 211 0.39 -5.97 -10.12
C LEU A 211 -0.52 -6.96 -10.87
N SER A 212 -0.15 -7.30 -12.11
CA SER A 212 -0.96 -8.17 -12.99
C SER A 212 -1.01 -9.63 -12.54
N THR A 213 0.04 -10.11 -11.89
CA THR A 213 0.23 -11.55 -11.63
C THR A 213 -0.01 -11.93 -10.18
N GLN A 214 0.15 -11.00 -9.25
CA GLN A 214 0.09 -11.33 -7.81
C GLN A 214 -1.18 -10.85 -7.13
N PHE A 215 -1.78 -9.74 -7.59
CA PHE A 215 -2.88 -9.06 -6.91
C PHE A 215 -4.25 -9.46 -7.46
N ASP A 216 -5.13 -9.97 -6.59
CA ASP A 216 -6.54 -10.21 -6.91
C ASP A 216 -7.30 -8.90 -7.13
N LEU A 217 -6.87 -7.83 -6.46
CA LEU A 217 -7.45 -6.50 -6.58
C LEU A 217 -6.40 -5.41 -6.36
N VAL A 218 -6.34 -4.46 -7.29
CA VAL A 218 -5.57 -3.21 -7.17
C VAL A 218 -6.57 -2.07 -7.06
N GLY A 219 -6.99 -1.72 -5.85
CA GLY A 219 -7.94 -0.63 -5.63
C GLY A 219 -7.33 0.76 -5.92
N ILE A 220 -8.19 1.74 -6.15
CA ILE A 220 -7.82 3.14 -6.38
C ILE A 220 -8.42 4.04 -5.29
N THR A 221 -7.58 4.83 -4.62
CA THR A 221 -7.99 5.70 -3.50
C THR A 221 -9.05 6.70 -3.92
N GLU A 222 -8.92 7.27 -5.11
CA GLU A 222 -9.84 8.21 -5.73
C GLU A 222 -11.18 7.57 -6.13
N ARG A 223 -11.27 6.24 -6.10
CA ARG A 223 -12.49 5.43 -6.31
C ARG A 223 -12.71 4.47 -5.14
N MET A 224 -12.57 4.99 -3.91
CA MET A 224 -12.58 4.16 -2.70
C MET A 224 -13.85 3.30 -2.57
N ASN A 225 -15.04 3.84 -2.86
CA ASN A 225 -16.29 3.07 -2.74
C ASN A 225 -16.30 1.85 -3.68
N ASP A 226 -15.95 2.04 -4.95
CA ASP A 226 -15.77 0.96 -5.93
C ASP A 226 -14.75 -0.07 -5.43
N ALA A 227 -13.64 0.40 -4.85
CA ALA A 227 -12.56 -0.44 -4.37
C ALA A 227 -13.00 -1.27 -3.15
N LEU A 228 -13.74 -0.69 -2.21
CA LEU A 228 -14.27 -1.37 -1.03
C LEU A 228 -15.34 -2.40 -1.40
N VAL A 229 -16.26 -2.05 -2.32
CA VAL A 229 -17.28 -2.97 -2.83
C VAL A 229 -16.67 -4.15 -3.58
N SER A 230 -15.63 -3.89 -4.40
CA SER A 230 -14.87 -4.95 -5.09
C SER A 230 -14.10 -5.83 -4.12
N LEU A 231 -13.55 -5.25 -3.06
CA LEU A 231 -12.86 -5.98 -2.01
C LEU A 231 -13.86 -6.88 -1.26
N GLY A 232 -15.00 -6.36 -0.81
CA GLY A 232 -16.05 -7.16 -0.16
C GLY A 232 -16.52 -8.32 -1.04
N ARG A 233 -16.68 -8.09 -2.35
CA ARG A 233 -17.02 -9.13 -3.32
C ARG A 233 -15.98 -10.26 -3.39
N LEU A 234 -14.69 -9.97 -3.27
CA LEU A 234 -13.64 -11.00 -3.18
C LEU A 234 -13.77 -11.90 -1.95
N TYR A 235 -14.26 -11.33 -0.84
CA TYR A 235 -14.56 -12.06 0.40
C TYR A 235 -15.94 -12.73 0.39
N GLY A 236 -16.69 -12.65 -0.72
CA GLY A 236 -18.01 -13.25 -0.87
C GLY A 236 -19.14 -12.45 -0.21
N LEU A 237 -18.89 -11.19 0.16
CA LEU A 237 -19.86 -10.32 0.81
C LEU A 237 -20.78 -9.65 -0.21
N SER A 238 -22.00 -9.33 0.23
CA SER A 238 -22.90 -8.43 -0.49
C SER A 238 -22.48 -6.96 -0.34
N ALA A 239 -23.06 -6.07 -1.14
CA ALA A 239 -22.81 -4.63 -1.03
C ALA A 239 -23.29 -4.08 0.34
N GLU A 240 -24.41 -4.58 0.85
CA GLU A 240 -24.97 -4.24 2.15
C GLU A 240 -24.07 -4.70 3.31
N GLU A 241 -23.56 -5.94 3.25
CA GLU A 241 -22.62 -6.45 4.26
C GLU A 241 -21.32 -5.64 4.26
N THR A 242 -20.85 -5.29 3.07
CA THR A 242 -19.65 -4.45 2.88
C THR A 242 -19.85 -3.06 3.47
N ALA A 243 -20.99 -2.41 3.21
CA ALA A 243 -21.30 -1.10 3.78
C ALA A 243 -21.39 -1.11 5.31
N ARG A 244 -22.01 -2.14 5.91
CA ARG A 244 -22.04 -2.32 7.37
C ARG A 244 -20.65 -2.40 7.99
N ILE A 245 -19.71 -3.07 7.31
CA ILE A 245 -18.31 -3.12 7.74
C ILE A 245 -17.66 -1.75 7.61
N GLY A 246 -17.93 -1.04 6.51
CA GLY A 246 -17.43 0.32 6.29
C GLY A 246 -17.78 1.29 7.40
N LEU A 247 -19.02 1.24 7.88
CA LEU A 247 -19.50 2.07 8.99
C LEU A 247 -18.74 1.81 10.30
N LYS A 248 -18.32 0.56 10.55
CA LYS A 248 -17.50 0.19 11.73
C LYS A 248 -16.03 0.60 11.57
N ALA A 249 -15.49 0.40 10.38
CA ALA A 249 -14.09 0.70 10.06
C ALA A 249 -13.78 2.22 10.01
N ASP A 250 -14.81 3.07 10.01
CA ASP A 250 -14.69 4.53 9.83
C ASP A 250 -14.38 5.33 11.11
N GLN A 251 -14.05 4.65 12.21
CA GLN A 251 -13.80 5.31 13.51
C GLN A 251 -12.57 6.23 13.53
N ASP A 252 -11.65 6.12 12.56
CA ASP A 252 -10.46 6.96 12.43
C ASP A 252 -10.35 7.54 11.01
N LYS A 253 -11.23 8.47 10.61
CA LYS A 253 -11.00 9.28 9.39
C LYS A 253 -9.76 10.13 9.58
N LEU A 254 -8.60 9.60 9.17
CA LEU A 254 -7.38 10.37 8.98
C LEU A 254 -7.50 11.15 7.66
N ASP A 255 -8.34 12.18 7.64
CA ASP A 255 -8.31 13.16 6.57
C ASP A 255 -7.37 14.31 6.96
N ASN A 256 -6.38 14.56 6.12
CA ASN A 256 -5.46 15.67 6.27
C ASN A 256 -5.65 16.73 5.18
N SER A 257 -6.81 16.73 4.50
CA SER A 257 -7.19 17.69 3.46
C SER A 257 -7.10 19.14 3.95
N GLU A 258 -7.59 19.44 5.15
CA GLU A 258 -7.63 20.79 5.73
C GLU A 258 -6.25 21.43 5.94
N ASN A 259 -5.19 20.61 6.01
CA ASN A 259 -3.83 21.09 6.27
C ASN A 259 -2.98 21.25 4.99
N LYS A 260 -3.49 20.89 3.81
CA LYS A 260 -2.74 20.91 2.55
C LYS A 260 -2.86 22.27 1.88
N LEU A 261 -1.73 22.82 1.43
CA LEU A 261 -1.73 24.01 0.60
C LEU A 261 -1.98 23.63 -0.87
N ASP A 262 -2.59 24.54 -1.63
CA ASP A 262 -2.81 24.40 -3.09
C ASP A 262 -1.50 24.29 -3.85
N TRP A 263 -1.47 23.77 -5.07
CA TRP A 263 -0.22 23.68 -5.84
C TRP A 263 0.26 25.06 -6.33
N THR A 264 1.56 25.33 -6.22
CA THR A 264 2.24 26.29 -7.11
C THR A 264 2.71 25.60 -8.39
N ASP A 265 2.93 26.35 -9.47
CA ASP A 265 3.41 25.81 -10.75
C ASP A 265 4.77 25.09 -10.60
N GLU A 266 5.63 25.62 -9.72
CA GLU A 266 6.95 25.03 -9.46
C GLU A 266 6.85 23.71 -8.68
N GLU A 267 6.05 23.68 -7.61
CA GLU A 267 5.80 22.45 -6.84
C GLU A 267 5.15 21.37 -7.71
N LEU A 268 4.19 21.74 -8.56
CA LEU A 268 3.54 20.81 -9.48
C LEU A 268 4.53 20.24 -10.50
N SER A 269 5.41 21.09 -11.03
CA SER A 269 6.44 20.67 -11.99
C SER A 269 7.45 19.71 -11.35
N LEU A 270 7.97 20.04 -10.17
CA LEU A 270 8.88 19.18 -9.42
C LEU A 270 8.21 17.85 -9.04
N THR A 271 6.97 17.89 -8.56
CA THR A 271 6.25 16.68 -8.17
C THR A 271 5.97 15.79 -9.37
N THR A 272 5.60 16.37 -10.52
CA THR A 272 5.37 15.60 -11.76
C THR A 272 6.62 14.84 -12.17
N LEU A 273 7.79 15.48 -12.07
CA LEU A 273 9.07 14.82 -12.36
C LEU A 273 9.38 13.69 -11.36
N VAL A 274 9.18 13.93 -10.06
CA VAL A 274 9.39 12.91 -9.02
C VAL A 274 8.42 11.74 -9.17
N ALA A 275 7.19 12.01 -9.58
CA ALA A 275 6.11 11.04 -9.69
C ALA A 275 6.14 10.21 -10.98
N GLU A 276 6.94 10.56 -11.99
CA GLU A 276 6.81 10.05 -13.37
C GLU A 276 6.69 8.52 -13.47
N LYS A 277 7.61 7.78 -12.82
CA LYS A 277 7.56 6.31 -12.79
C LYS A 277 6.33 5.78 -12.05
N GLY A 278 6.02 6.40 -10.92
CA GLY A 278 4.84 6.09 -10.13
C GLY A 278 3.55 6.29 -10.94
N THR A 279 3.46 7.35 -11.74
CA THR A 279 2.29 7.67 -12.58
C THR A 279 2.08 6.59 -13.63
N GLN A 280 3.14 6.15 -14.31
CA GLN A 280 3.03 5.05 -15.27
C GLN A 280 2.52 3.74 -14.64
N ILE A 281 2.85 3.48 -13.38
CA ILE A 281 2.38 2.30 -12.63
C ILE A 281 0.93 2.51 -12.16
N TYR A 282 0.59 3.71 -11.69
CA TYR A 282 -0.75 4.07 -11.25
C TYR A 282 -1.76 4.01 -12.40
N ASP A 283 -1.45 4.58 -13.56
CA ASP A 283 -2.33 4.56 -14.75
C ASP A 283 -2.63 3.11 -15.18
N PHE A 284 -1.62 2.25 -15.16
CA PHE A 284 -1.81 0.82 -15.38
C PHE A 284 -2.68 0.17 -14.29
N GLY A 285 -2.46 0.55 -13.03
CA GLY A 285 -3.26 0.10 -11.90
C GLY A 285 -4.74 0.49 -12.04
N GLN A 286 -5.05 1.68 -12.58
CA GLN A 286 -6.43 2.10 -12.84
C GLN A 286 -7.10 1.22 -13.90
N GLU A 287 -6.40 0.93 -15.00
CA GLU A 287 -6.90 0.02 -16.04
C GLU A 287 -7.12 -1.40 -15.48
N LEU A 288 -6.16 -1.91 -14.73
CA LEU A 288 -6.24 -3.23 -14.10
C LEU A 288 -7.40 -3.29 -13.09
N PHE A 289 -7.57 -2.26 -12.27
CA PHE A 289 -8.67 -2.14 -11.31
C PHE A 289 -10.03 -2.27 -12.00
N GLU A 290 -10.26 -1.49 -13.06
CA GLU A 290 -11.52 -1.50 -13.79
C GLU A 290 -11.84 -2.89 -14.34
N ARG A 291 -10.86 -3.56 -14.96
CA ARG A 291 -11.02 -4.91 -15.50
C ARG A 291 -11.26 -5.95 -14.41
N GLN A 292 -10.55 -5.87 -13.28
CA GLN A 292 -10.75 -6.75 -12.13
C GLN A 292 -12.15 -6.57 -11.54
N SER A 293 -12.58 -5.34 -11.29
CA SER A 293 -13.90 -5.04 -10.75
C SER A 293 -15.01 -5.48 -11.69
N VAL A 294 -14.93 -5.16 -12.99
CA VAL A 294 -15.94 -5.65 -13.96
C VAL A 294 -15.96 -7.17 -14.03
N SER A 295 -14.80 -7.84 -13.98
CA SER A 295 -14.75 -9.30 -13.92
C SER A 295 -15.41 -9.89 -12.67
N LEU A 296 -15.36 -9.20 -11.52
CA LEU A 296 -15.98 -9.65 -10.27
C LEU A 296 -17.50 -9.50 -10.25
N PHE A 297 -18.03 -8.51 -10.97
CA PHE A 297 -19.47 -8.20 -11.04
C PHE A 297 -20.13 -8.64 -12.35
N GLY A 298 -19.34 -9.11 -13.32
CA GLY A 298 -19.77 -9.53 -14.66
C GLY A 298 -19.97 -8.37 -15.63
N THR A 299 -20.51 -7.24 -15.16
CA THR A 299 -20.74 -6.03 -15.98
C THR A 299 -20.48 -4.75 -15.18
N TYR A 300 -20.32 -3.64 -15.90
CA TYR A 300 -20.17 -2.31 -15.30
C TYR A 300 -21.44 -1.85 -14.58
N GLU A 301 -22.62 -2.18 -15.12
CA GLU A 301 -23.92 -1.85 -14.52
C GLU A 301 -24.10 -2.52 -13.17
N ASN A 302 -23.70 -3.79 -13.03
CA ASN A 302 -23.77 -4.52 -11.77
C ASN A 302 -22.81 -3.93 -10.73
N LEU A 303 -21.60 -3.56 -11.14
CA LEU A 303 -20.65 -2.87 -10.26
C LEU A 303 -21.23 -1.54 -9.77
N ARG A 304 -21.76 -0.72 -10.70
CA ARG A 304 -22.38 0.56 -10.36
C ARG A 304 -23.56 0.40 -9.41
N ALA A 305 -24.44 -0.57 -9.65
CA ALA A 305 -25.57 -0.84 -8.77
C ALA A 305 -25.11 -1.24 -7.36
N ALA A 306 -24.07 -2.06 -7.24
CA ALA A 306 -23.49 -2.44 -5.95
C ALA A 306 -22.87 -1.25 -5.21
N VAL A 307 -22.19 -0.35 -5.93
CA VAL A 307 -21.65 0.90 -5.36
C VAL A 307 -22.78 1.81 -4.88
N GLU A 308 -23.84 1.99 -5.67
CA GLU A 308 -25.00 2.78 -5.26
C GLU A 308 -25.68 2.21 -4.01
N THR A 309 -25.77 0.89 -3.88
CA THR A 309 -26.27 0.24 -2.65
C THR A 309 -25.36 0.54 -1.46
N PHE A 310 -24.04 0.44 -1.65
CA PHE A 310 -23.06 0.74 -0.60
C PHE A 310 -23.16 2.19 -0.11
N GLU A 311 -23.33 3.15 -1.03
CA GLU A 311 -23.42 4.58 -0.73
C GLU A 311 -24.74 4.98 -0.07
N LYS A 312 -25.83 4.27 -0.36
CA LYS A 312 -27.17 4.55 0.20
C LYS A 312 -27.36 4.03 1.63
N MET A 313 -26.42 3.24 2.17
CA MET A 313 -26.52 2.77 3.54
C MET A 313 -26.21 3.90 4.53
N ASP A 314 -27.27 4.41 5.15
CA ASP A 314 -27.22 5.43 6.20
C ASP A 314 -26.75 4.81 7.54
N PRO A 315 -25.79 5.44 8.26
CA PRO A 315 -25.47 5.10 9.64
C PRO A 315 -26.69 4.89 10.56
N GLU A 316 -27.78 5.63 10.35
CA GLU A 316 -29.00 5.57 11.18
C GLU A 316 -29.90 4.35 10.90
N SER A 317 -29.62 3.59 9.84
CA SER A 317 -30.42 2.42 9.44
C SER A 317 -30.04 1.11 10.17
N LEU A 318 -29.16 1.18 11.17
CA LEU A 318 -28.56 0.03 11.86
C LEU A 318 -29.02 -0.19 13.30
N GLU A 319 -30.10 0.47 13.73
CA GLU A 319 -30.82 0.12 14.97
C GLU A 319 -31.78 -1.06 14.77
#